data_AF-A0A178CB78-F1
#
_entry.id   AF-A0A178CB78-F1
#
_cell.length_a   1.000
_cell.length_b   1.000
_cell.length_c   1.000
_cell.angle_alpha   90.00
_cell.angle_beta   90.00
_cell.angle_gamma   90.00
#
_symmetry.space_group_name_H-M   'P 1'
#
loop_
_entity.id
_entity.type
_entity.pdbx_description
1 polymer ?
#
loop_
_entity_poly.entity_id
_entity_poly.type
_entity_poly.pdbx_seq_one_letter_code
_entity_poly.pdbx_strand_id
1 'polypeptide(L)'
;MALIWESHDSLPYIDPDITDAERERAKAAIARHLPKDYLNTPHPSLAPLPAVNFSETFRQEINRVAAGQPRQQGIDVSRYEAPDEPSSDSDQATMKEVLRNAYILTTFLSDRHTNLQLLDEFGKNAWLIGNSQTEQVLQVLESELAGLKSETENINKARKATQEQSKGELLTLQENWKRGIGKILEIQVAADQLRRQLGQGQLHPAT
;
A
#
# COMPACT_ATOMS: atom_id res chain seq x y z
N MET A 1 11.95 -19.74 13.19
CA MET A 1 13.18 -20.11 12.46
C MET A 1 13.83 -18.81 12.00
N ALA A 2 15.13 -18.65 12.20
CA ALA A 2 15.81 -17.42 11.80
C ALA A 2 15.93 -17.39 10.27
N LEU A 3 15.34 -16.37 9.62
CA LEU A 3 15.28 -16.15 8.16
C LEU A 3 16.66 -15.97 7.48
N ILE A 4 17.75 -16.06 8.24
CA ILE A 4 19.11 -15.73 7.81
C ILE A 4 19.80 -16.82 6.96
N TRP A 5 19.23 -18.04 6.89
CA TRP A 5 19.81 -19.17 6.13
C TRP A 5 19.00 -19.55 4.89
N GLU A 6 17.90 -18.86 4.61
CA GLU A 6 17.05 -19.16 3.47
C GLU A 6 17.55 -18.35 2.26
N SER A 7 17.98 -19.03 1.18
CA SER A 7 18.43 -18.32 -0.03
C SER A 7 17.21 -17.75 -0.74
N HIS A 8 16.92 -16.48 -0.51
CA HIS A 8 15.83 -15.74 -1.16
C HIS A 8 16.24 -15.24 -2.55
N ASP A 9 16.98 -16.04 -3.31
CA ASP A 9 17.42 -15.62 -4.64
C ASP A 9 16.28 -15.84 -5.64
N SER A 10 15.57 -14.77 -5.94
CA SER A 10 14.68 -14.68 -7.09
C SER A 10 15.43 -13.93 -8.18
N LEU A 11 15.48 -14.49 -9.39
CA LEU A 11 16.26 -13.95 -10.49
C LEU A 11 15.34 -13.47 -11.63
N PRO A 12 14.54 -12.38 -11.46
CA PRO A 12 13.55 -11.94 -12.46
C PRO A 12 14.10 -11.67 -13.87
N TYR A 13 15.40 -11.41 -14.04
CA TYR A 13 15.99 -11.20 -15.36
C TYR A 13 16.52 -12.49 -16.02
N ILE A 14 16.61 -13.60 -15.28
CA ILE A 14 17.00 -14.92 -15.77
C ILE A 14 15.81 -15.87 -15.84
N ASP A 15 14.99 -15.88 -14.78
CA ASP A 15 13.85 -16.77 -14.64
C ASP A 15 12.75 -16.44 -15.68
N PRO A 16 12.06 -17.46 -16.20
CA PRO A 16 10.92 -17.23 -17.07
C PRO A 16 9.77 -16.55 -16.32
N ASP A 17 8.92 -15.84 -17.06
CA ASP A 17 7.71 -15.24 -16.49
C ASP A 17 6.81 -16.31 -15.86
N ILE A 18 6.39 -16.07 -14.62
CA ILE A 18 5.53 -16.97 -13.86
C ILE A 18 4.14 -17.02 -14.52
N THR A 19 3.71 -18.22 -14.90
CA THR A 19 2.37 -18.42 -15.47
C THR A 19 1.29 -18.28 -14.40
N ASP A 20 0.05 -17.96 -14.81
CA ASP A 20 -1.07 -17.83 -13.88
C ASP A 20 -1.33 -19.13 -13.09
N ALA A 21 -1.16 -20.29 -13.74
CA ALA A 21 -1.32 -21.59 -13.07
C ALA A 21 -0.25 -21.81 -11.98
N GLU A 22 1.00 -21.42 -12.23
CA GLU A 22 2.07 -21.48 -11.23
C GLU A 22 1.83 -20.50 -10.09
N ARG A 23 1.35 -19.29 -10.40
CA ARG A 23 0.96 -18.28 -9.42
C ARG A 23 -0.13 -18.79 -8.48
N GLU A 24 -1.18 -19.41 -9.02
CA GLU A 24 -2.25 -19.97 -8.20
C GLU A 24 -1.78 -21.17 -7.36
N ARG A 25 -0.89 -22.02 -7.89
CA ARG A 25 -0.25 -23.10 -7.10
C ARG A 25 0.59 -22.53 -5.95
N ALA A 26 1.37 -21.49 -6.19
CA ALA A 26 2.17 -20.82 -5.18
C ALA A 26 1.28 -20.19 -4.09
N LYS A 27 0.22 -19.48 -4.48
CA LYS A 27 -0.77 -18.93 -3.53
C LYS A 27 -1.43 -20.03 -2.70
N ALA A 28 -1.82 -21.15 -3.32
CA ALA A 28 -2.41 -22.28 -2.61
C ALA A 28 -1.42 -22.92 -1.61
N ALA A 29 -0.13 -23.01 -1.97
CA ALA A 29 0.91 -23.47 -1.06
C ALA A 29 1.09 -22.52 0.13
N ILE A 30 1.18 -21.20 -0.12
CA ILE A 30 1.25 -20.17 0.93
C ILE A 30 0.03 -20.29 1.87
N ALA A 31 -1.17 -20.41 1.31
CA ALA A 31 -2.40 -20.53 2.09
C ALA A 31 -2.44 -21.77 3.00
N ARG A 32 -1.77 -22.87 2.64
CA ARG A 32 -1.65 -24.06 3.49
C ARG A 32 -0.73 -23.84 4.70
N HIS A 33 0.26 -22.96 4.58
CA HIS A 33 1.21 -22.66 5.64
C HIS A 33 0.75 -21.50 6.54
N LEU A 34 -0.26 -20.74 6.11
CA LEU A 34 -0.85 -19.70 6.94
C LEU A 34 -1.66 -20.32 8.10
N PRO A 35 -1.50 -19.82 9.34
CA PRO A 35 -2.36 -20.18 10.47
C PRO A 35 -3.83 -19.91 10.16
N LYS A 36 -4.76 -20.66 10.75
CA LYS A 36 -6.20 -20.47 10.49
C LYS A 36 -6.72 -19.08 10.89
N ASP A 37 -6.05 -18.43 11.83
CA ASP A 37 -6.38 -17.13 12.41
C ASP A 37 -5.54 -15.98 11.84
N TYR A 38 -4.77 -16.20 10.77
CA TYR A 38 -3.85 -15.21 10.19
C TYR A 38 -4.49 -13.86 9.82
N LEU A 39 -5.81 -13.81 9.61
CA LEU A 39 -6.55 -12.58 9.32
C LEU A 39 -6.87 -11.74 10.57
N ASN A 40 -6.96 -12.37 11.73
CA ASN A 40 -7.39 -11.73 12.97
C ASN A 40 -6.26 -11.54 13.98
N THR A 41 -5.21 -12.37 13.89
CA THR A 41 -4.09 -12.34 14.81
C THR A 41 -2.86 -11.73 14.13
N PRO A 42 -2.34 -10.58 14.60
CA PRO A 42 -1.11 -10.02 14.05
C PRO A 42 0.07 -10.96 14.29
N HIS A 43 1.02 -11.01 13.34
CA HIS A 43 2.19 -11.85 13.46
C HIS A 43 3.04 -11.45 14.70
N PRO A 44 3.58 -12.41 15.49
CA PRO A 44 4.33 -12.09 16.72
C PRO A 44 5.57 -11.20 16.56
N SER A 45 6.10 -11.08 15.33
CA SER A 45 7.21 -10.18 15.02
C SER A 45 6.79 -8.72 14.80
N LEU A 46 5.48 -8.45 14.67
CA LEU A 46 4.98 -7.10 14.60
C LEU A 46 4.97 -6.51 16.01
N ALA A 47 5.39 -5.26 16.13
CA ALA A 47 5.22 -4.52 17.37
C ALA A 47 3.72 -4.50 17.75
N PRO A 48 3.38 -4.53 19.04
CA PRO A 48 2.00 -4.38 19.47
C PRO A 48 1.44 -3.07 18.90
N LEU A 49 0.17 -3.13 18.47
CA LEU A 49 -0.51 -1.95 17.96
C LEU A 49 -0.47 -0.85 19.05
N PRO A 50 -0.15 0.40 18.69
CA PRO A 50 -0.16 1.49 19.64
C PRO A 50 -1.56 1.65 20.22
N ALA A 51 -1.66 1.85 21.54
CA ALA A 51 -2.94 2.12 22.19
C ALA A 51 -3.52 3.44 21.64
N VAL A 52 -4.66 3.37 20.97
CA VAL A 52 -5.35 4.56 20.46
C VAL A 52 -6.24 5.12 21.56
N ASN A 53 -5.81 6.24 22.14
CA ASN A 53 -6.59 6.97 23.13
C ASN A 53 -7.34 8.11 22.46
N PHE A 54 -8.59 7.86 22.09
CA PHE A 54 -9.50 8.91 21.64
C PHE A 54 -9.88 9.83 22.80
N SER A 55 -10.01 11.14 22.52
CA SER A 55 -10.67 12.05 23.46
C SER A 55 -12.13 11.65 23.66
N GLU A 56 -12.73 12.12 24.74
CA GLU A 56 -14.11 11.81 25.08
C GLU A 56 -15.10 12.19 23.96
N THR A 57 -14.87 13.34 23.30
CA THR A 57 -15.66 13.80 22.16
C THR A 57 -15.60 12.85 20.97
N PHE A 58 -14.42 12.32 20.64
CA PHE A 58 -14.28 11.34 19.57
C PHE A 58 -14.93 10.00 19.94
N ARG A 59 -14.83 9.56 21.20
CA ARG A 59 -15.49 8.33 21.66
C ARG A 59 -17.01 8.41 21.54
N GLN A 60 -17.59 9.54 21.91
CA GLN A 60 -19.03 9.78 21.78
C GLN A 60 -19.48 9.68 20.31
N GLU A 61 -18.74 10.29 19.39
CA GLU A 61 -19.03 10.21 17.96
C GLU A 61 -18.85 8.80 17.39
N ILE A 62 -17.79 8.09 17.78
CA ILE A 62 -17.58 6.69 17.39
C ILE A 62 -18.75 5.82 17.86
N ASN A 63 -19.19 5.97 19.11
CA ASN A 63 -20.31 5.23 19.67
C ASN A 63 -21.63 5.57 18.96
N ARG A 64 -21.87 6.85 18.63
CA ARG A 64 -23.04 7.30 17.87
C ARG A 64 -23.09 6.64 16.48
N VAL A 65 -21.96 6.64 15.76
CA VAL A 65 -21.84 6.01 14.43
C VAL A 65 -22.01 4.50 14.53
N ALA A 66 -21.39 3.85 15.52
CA ALA A 66 -21.53 2.41 15.77
C ALA A 66 -22.98 2.01 16.09
N ALA A 67 -23.74 2.88 16.76
CA ALA A 67 -25.17 2.70 17.02
C ALA A 67 -26.06 3.02 15.80
N GLY A 68 -25.48 3.39 14.65
CA GLY A 68 -26.23 3.73 13.43
C GLY A 68 -27.07 5.00 13.55
N GLN A 69 -26.84 5.83 14.56
CA GLN A 69 -27.62 7.05 14.76
C GLN A 69 -27.21 8.11 13.73
N PRO A 70 -28.16 8.86 13.14
CA PRO A 70 -27.83 9.98 12.26
C PRO A 70 -27.07 11.07 13.02
N ARG A 71 -26.37 11.97 12.30
CA ARG A 71 -25.78 13.15 12.93
C ARG A 71 -26.92 14.00 13.51
N GLN A 72 -26.84 14.29 14.81
CA GLN A 72 -27.94 14.92 15.54
C GLN A 72 -28.03 16.42 15.22
N GLN A 73 -26.90 17.12 15.06
CA GLN A 73 -26.86 18.54 14.72
C GLN A 73 -25.65 18.87 13.84
N GLY A 74 -25.87 19.74 12.85
CA GLY A 74 -24.82 20.38 12.06
C GLY A 74 -24.49 21.77 12.61
N ILE A 75 -23.72 22.54 11.86
CA ILE A 75 -23.55 23.97 12.13
C ILE A 75 -24.91 24.64 11.85
N ASP A 76 -25.46 25.31 12.85
CA ASP A 76 -26.67 26.12 12.69
C ASP A 76 -26.33 27.39 11.90
N VAL A 77 -26.88 27.48 10.69
CA VAL A 77 -26.70 28.63 9.78
C VAL A 77 -27.81 29.67 9.91
N SER A 78 -28.93 29.34 10.57
CA SER A 78 -30.10 30.22 10.70
C SER A 78 -29.75 31.54 11.40
N ARG A 79 -28.72 31.53 12.25
CA ARG A 79 -28.17 32.72 12.92
C ARG A 79 -27.66 33.80 11.95
N TYR A 80 -27.23 33.42 10.75
CA TYR A 80 -26.66 34.33 9.76
C TYR A 80 -27.62 34.64 8.61
N GLU A 81 -28.82 34.07 8.64
CA GLU A 81 -29.88 34.37 7.68
C GLU A 81 -30.55 35.71 8.05
N ALA A 82 -31.11 36.38 7.05
CA ALA A 82 -31.84 37.61 7.28
C ALA A 82 -33.09 37.28 8.13
N PRO A 83 -33.29 37.94 9.30
CA PRO A 83 -34.46 37.68 10.11
C PRO A 83 -35.72 38.18 9.40
N ASP A 84 -36.80 37.40 9.48
CA ASP A 84 -38.11 37.83 9.02
C ASP A 84 -38.63 39.00 9.88
N GLU A 85 -39.39 39.91 9.26
CA GLU A 85 -40.02 41.01 9.99
C GLU A 85 -41.03 40.45 11.00
N PRO A 86 -40.94 40.82 12.30
CA PRO A 86 -41.88 40.35 13.30
C PRO A 86 -43.26 40.95 13.02
N SER A 87 -44.32 40.15 13.12
CA SER A 87 -45.69 40.64 12.98
C SER A 87 -46.08 41.55 14.15
N SER A 88 -47.06 42.43 13.93
CA SER A 88 -47.60 43.34 14.96
C SER A 88 -48.10 42.63 16.22
N ASP A 89 -48.50 41.36 16.09
CA ASP A 89 -49.05 40.52 17.17
C ASP A 89 -47.97 39.60 17.80
N SER A 90 -46.69 39.80 17.48
CA SER A 90 -45.59 38.96 17.99
C SER A 90 -45.35 39.16 19.49
N ASP A 91 -45.08 38.06 20.19
CA ASP A 91 -44.71 38.11 21.61
C ASP A 91 -43.38 38.85 21.83
N GLN A 92 -43.26 39.50 22.99
CA GLN A 92 -42.06 40.27 23.36
C GLN A 92 -40.77 39.41 23.33
N ALA A 93 -40.87 38.11 23.62
CA ALA A 93 -39.74 37.19 23.54
C ALA A 93 -39.25 37.03 22.09
N THR A 94 -40.16 36.79 21.15
CA THR A 94 -39.86 36.67 19.72
C THR A 94 -39.27 37.96 19.16
N MET A 95 -39.80 39.12 19.55
CA MET A 95 -39.24 40.42 19.15
C MET A 95 -37.80 40.62 19.64
N LYS A 96 -37.48 40.19 20.87
CA LYS A 96 -36.11 40.26 21.42
C LYS A 96 -35.14 39.33 20.68
N GLU A 97 -35.59 38.14 20.29
CA GLU A 97 -34.76 37.22 19.53
C GLU A 97 -34.47 37.72 18.12
N VAL A 98 -35.49 38.26 17.42
CA VAL A 98 -35.33 38.89 16.11
C VAL A 98 -34.36 40.07 16.19
N LEU A 99 -34.49 40.93 17.20
CA LEU A 99 -33.57 42.06 17.41
C LEU A 99 -32.13 41.59 17.68
N ARG A 100 -31.96 40.54 18.49
CA ARG A 100 -30.65 39.93 18.75
C ARG A 100 -30.02 39.40 17.46
N ASN A 101 -30.78 38.69 16.64
CA ASN A 101 -30.29 38.15 15.38
C ASN A 101 -29.94 39.27 14.39
N ALA A 102 -30.73 40.34 14.32
CA ALA A 102 -30.42 41.52 13.52
C ALA A 102 -29.11 42.20 13.95
N TYR A 103 -28.84 42.30 15.25
CA TYR A 103 -27.58 42.84 15.77
C TYR A 103 -26.37 41.96 15.41
N ILE A 104 -26.54 40.64 15.51
CA ILE A 104 -25.50 39.68 15.10
C ILE A 104 -25.20 39.84 13.59
N LEU A 105 -26.25 39.89 12.76
CA LEU A 105 -26.12 40.01 11.31
C LEU A 105 -25.45 41.32 10.90
N THR A 106 -25.85 42.44 11.48
CA THR A 106 -25.24 43.75 11.19
C THR A 106 -23.76 43.79 11.55
N THR A 107 -23.38 43.23 12.70
CA THR A 107 -21.98 43.08 13.10
C THR A 107 -21.21 42.22 12.09
N PHE A 108 -21.76 41.05 11.74
CA PHE A 108 -21.14 40.16 10.76
C PHE A 108 -20.98 40.80 9.37
N LEU A 109 -21.97 41.57 8.91
CA LEU A 109 -21.89 42.28 7.62
C LEU A 109 -20.86 43.41 7.64
N SER A 110 -20.71 44.11 8.77
CA SER A 110 -19.65 45.11 8.97
C SER A 110 -18.26 44.48 8.89
N ASP A 111 -18.06 43.35 9.58
CA ASP A 111 -16.81 42.60 9.54
C ASP A 111 -16.53 42.05 8.14
N ARG A 112 -17.56 41.50 7.47
CA ARG A 112 -17.47 41.04 6.08
C ARG A 112 -17.07 42.18 5.13
N HIS A 113 -17.63 43.37 5.31
CA HIS A 113 -17.26 44.52 4.49
C HIS A 113 -15.77 44.87 4.66
N THR A 114 -15.30 44.92 5.91
CA THR A 114 -13.88 45.14 6.22
C THR A 114 -13.00 44.06 5.60
N ASN A 115 -13.39 42.78 5.73
CA ASN A 115 -12.65 41.66 5.12
C ASN A 115 -12.62 41.74 3.59
N LEU A 116 -13.69 42.18 2.94
CA LEU A 116 -13.73 42.37 1.49
C LEU A 116 -12.85 43.52 1.04
N GLN A 117 -12.75 44.60 1.82
CA GLN A 117 -11.81 45.69 1.57
C GLN A 117 -10.36 45.20 1.65
N LEU A 118 -10.02 44.44 2.70
CA LEU A 118 -8.70 43.81 2.83
C LEU A 118 -8.41 42.81 1.69
N LEU A 119 -9.42 42.07 1.25
CA LEU A 119 -9.29 41.13 0.13
C LEU A 119 -9.07 41.87 -1.20
N ASP A 120 -9.74 43.00 -1.43
CA ASP A 120 -9.54 43.80 -2.64
C ASP A 120 -8.13 44.43 -2.67
N GLU A 121 -7.65 44.91 -1.52
CA GLU A 121 -6.32 45.53 -1.37
C GLU A 121 -5.18 44.50 -1.47
N PHE A 122 -5.28 43.37 -0.74
CA PHE A 122 -4.16 42.43 -0.58
C PHE A 122 -4.37 41.06 -1.25
N GLY A 123 -5.60 40.71 -1.62
CA GLY A 123 -5.94 39.35 -2.04
C GLY A 123 -5.21 38.90 -3.30
N LYS A 124 -5.06 39.78 -4.30
CA LYS A 124 -4.32 39.46 -5.54
C LYS A 124 -2.85 39.13 -5.24
N ASN A 125 -2.20 39.95 -4.41
CA ASN A 125 -0.79 39.75 -4.05
C ASN A 125 -0.61 38.49 -3.20
N ALA A 126 -1.48 38.26 -2.21
CA ALA A 126 -1.46 37.06 -1.38
C ALA A 126 -1.63 35.79 -2.22
N TRP A 127 -2.54 35.81 -3.21
CA TRP A 127 -2.76 34.69 -4.12
C TRP A 127 -1.54 34.40 -4.99
N LEU A 128 -0.91 35.44 -5.57
CA LEU A 128 0.31 35.27 -6.37
C LEU A 128 1.47 34.69 -5.55
N ILE A 129 1.64 35.13 -4.30
CA ILE A 129 2.64 34.56 -3.39
C ILE A 129 2.34 33.09 -3.10
N GLY A 130 1.09 32.76 -2.77
CA GLY A 130 0.67 31.38 -2.51
C GLY A 130 0.87 30.47 -3.73
N ASN A 131 0.61 30.99 -4.94
CA ASN A 131 0.88 30.28 -6.19
C ASN A 131 2.38 30.04 -6.38
N SER A 132 3.23 31.06 -6.17
CA SER A 132 4.69 30.92 -6.25
C SER A 132 5.25 29.92 -5.25
N GLN A 133 4.71 29.88 -4.03
CA GLN A 133 5.12 28.91 -3.02
C GLN A 133 4.71 27.48 -3.42
N THR A 134 3.51 27.32 -3.98
CA THR A 134 3.02 26.02 -4.45
C THR A 134 3.84 25.53 -5.64
N GLU A 135 4.20 26.41 -6.56
CA GLU A 135 5.10 26.10 -7.68
C GLU A 135 6.48 25.64 -7.18
N GLN A 136 7.02 26.30 -6.16
CA GLN A 136 8.29 25.88 -5.55
C GLN A 136 8.20 24.48 -4.93
N VAL A 137 7.10 24.18 -4.21
CA VAL A 137 6.86 22.84 -3.65
C VAL A 137 6.76 21.81 -4.78
N LEU A 138 6.03 22.11 -5.85
CA LEU A 138 5.91 21.24 -7.02
C LEU A 138 7.28 20.94 -7.63
N GLN A 139 8.09 21.97 -7.87
CA GLN A 139 9.43 21.82 -8.45
C GLN A 139 10.34 20.93 -7.58
N VAL A 140 10.29 21.08 -6.26
CA VAL A 140 11.05 20.22 -5.33
C VAL A 140 10.59 18.77 -5.46
N LEU A 141 9.29 18.52 -5.40
CA LEU A 141 8.72 17.16 -5.51
C LEU A 141 9.04 16.51 -6.87
N GLU A 142 8.98 17.26 -7.96
CA GLU A 142 9.36 16.78 -9.29
C GLU A 142 10.85 16.42 -9.37
N SER A 143 11.72 17.23 -8.75
CA SER A 143 13.15 16.96 -8.71
C SER A 143 13.48 15.72 -7.87
N GLU A 144 12.83 15.53 -6.73
CA GLU A 144 12.97 14.35 -5.88
C GLU A 144 12.47 13.10 -6.61
N LEU A 145 11.32 13.19 -7.28
CA LEU A 145 10.75 12.11 -8.07
C LEU A 145 11.70 11.72 -9.23
N ALA A 146 12.27 12.69 -9.93
CA ALA A 146 13.25 12.44 -10.99
C ALA A 146 14.51 11.75 -10.45
N GLY A 147 15.00 12.20 -9.28
CA GLY A 147 16.12 11.58 -8.57
C GLY A 147 15.85 10.13 -8.20
N LEU A 148 14.71 9.85 -7.55
CA LEU A 148 14.31 8.50 -7.14
C LEU A 148 14.10 7.56 -8.35
N LYS A 149 13.54 8.07 -9.46
CA LYS A 149 13.42 7.31 -10.70
C LYS A 149 14.79 6.92 -11.24
N SER A 150 15.73 7.87 -11.31
CA SER A 150 17.09 7.59 -11.77
C SER A 150 17.80 6.58 -10.85
N GLU A 151 17.63 6.70 -9.53
CA GLU A 151 18.21 5.76 -8.57
C GLU A 151 17.63 4.35 -8.75
N THR A 152 16.30 4.24 -8.88
CA THR A 152 15.60 2.98 -9.13
C THR A 152 16.07 2.33 -10.43
N GLU A 153 16.22 3.12 -11.50
CA GLU A 153 16.77 2.63 -12.77
C GLU A 153 18.21 2.15 -12.64
N ASN A 154 19.06 2.86 -11.91
CA ASN A 154 20.46 2.48 -11.69
C ASN A 154 20.54 1.17 -10.90
N ILE A 155 19.73 1.00 -9.86
CA ILE A 155 19.62 -0.24 -9.09
C ILE A 155 19.15 -1.39 -9.99
N ASN A 156 18.13 -1.17 -10.81
CA ASN A 156 17.61 -2.18 -11.73
C ASN A 156 18.64 -2.57 -12.80
N LYS A 157 19.38 -1.61 -13.36
CA LYS A 157 20.48 -1.84 -14.30
C LYS A 157 21.59 -2.66 -13.65
N ALA A 158 22.02 -2.29 -12.44
CA ALA A 158 23.02 -3.03 -11.69
C ALA A 158 22.57 -4.47 -11.40
N ARG A 159 21.33 -4.64 -10.91
CA ARG A 159 20.73 -5.97 -10.67
C ARG A 159 20.72 -6.81 -11.93
N LYS A 160 20.29 -6.24 -13.06
CA LYS A 160 20.27 -6.94 -14.36
C LYS A 160 21.67 -7.36 -14.80
N ALA A 161 22.66 -6.48 -14.66
CA ALA A 161 24.04 -6.79 -15.03
C ALA A 161 24.62 -7.95 -14.20
N THR A 162 24.42 -7.93 -12.87
CA THR A 162 24.84 -9.03 -11.99
C THR A 162 24.17 -10.35 -12.36
N GLN A 163 22.85 -10.35 -12.60
CA GLN A 163 22.12 -11.56 -12.98
C GLN A 163 22.58 -12.10 -14.33
N GLU A 164 22.72 -11.25 -15.36
CA GLU A 164 23.15 -11.71 -16.68
C GLU A 164 24.60 -12.24 -16.67
N GLN A 165 25.47 -11.70 -15.82
CA GLN A 165 26.83 -12.22 -15.62
C GLN A 165 26.80 -13.65 -15.04
N SER A 166 25.97 -13.91 -14.04
CA SER A 166 25.86 -15.24 -13.41
C SER A 166 25.09 -16.26 -14.26
N LYS A 167 24.29 -15.81 -15.22
CA LYS A 167 23.44 -16.67 -16.07
C LYS A 167 24.23 -17.74 -16.83
N GLY A 168 25.38 -17.39 -17.41
CA GLY A 168 26.20 -18.35 -18.15
C GLY A 168 26.74 -19.47 -17.25
N GLU A 169 27.15 -19.13 -16.03
CA GLU A 169 27.60 -20.09 -15.03
C GLU A 169 26.45 -21.01 -14.59
N LEU A 170 25.26 -20.45 -14.33
CA LEU A 170 24.07 -21.21 -13.96
C LEU A 170 23.66 -22.22 -15.05
N LEU A 171 23.65 -21.80 -16.32
CA LEU A 171 23.36 -22.70 -17.45
C LEU A 171 24.39 -23.82 -17.56
N THR A 172 25.68 -23.48 -17.43
CA THR A 172 26.77 -24.46 -17.47
C THR A 172 26.66 -25.48 -16.33
N LEU A 173 26.36 -25.03 -15.11
CA LEU A 173 26.13 -25.89 -13.95
C LEU A 173 24.92 -26.80 -14.18
N GLN A 174 23.82 -26.27 -14.72
CA GLN A 174 22.62 -27.05 -15.03
C GLN A 174 22.90 -28.14 -16.07
N GLU A 175 23.62 -27.81 -17.15
CA GLU A 175 23.98 -28.77 -18.20
C GLU A 175 24.94 -29.84 -17.68
N ASN A 176 25.96 -29.46 -16.93
CA ASN A 176 26.90 -30.39 -16.32
C ASN A 176 26.21 -31.35 -15.35
N TRP A 177 25.26 -30.84 -14.56
CA TRP A 177 24.42 -31.65 -13.68
C TRP A 177 23.56 -32.65 -14.46
N LYS A 178 22.84 -32.21 -15.50
CA LYS A 178 22.04 -33.10 -16.38
C LYS A 178 22.90 -34.20 -17.01
N ARG A 179 24.09 -33.84 -17.52
CA ARG A 179 25.04 -34.78 -18.10
C ARG A 179 25.58 -35.76 -17.08
N GLY A 180 25.88 -35.30 -15.86
CA GLY A 180 26.34 -36.14 -14.76
C GLY A 180 25.31 -37.20 -14.39
N ILE A 181 24.04 -36.81 -14.24
CA ILE A 181 22.94 -37.76 -13.96
C ILE A 181 22.75 -38.73 -15.13
N GLY A 182 22.77 -38.25 -16.37
CA GLY A 182 22.66 -39.09 -17.56
C GLY A 182 23.73 -40.19 -17.58
N LYS A 183 24.99 -39.83 -17.34
CA LYS A 183 26.10 -40.79 -17.25
C LYS A 183 25.92 -41.81 -16.12
N ILE A 184 25.46 -41.39 -14.94
CA ILE A 184 25.21 -42.31 -13.82
C ILE A 184 24.14 -43.34 -14.22
N LEU A 185 23.08 -42.89 -14.90
CA LEU A 185 22.00 -43.77 -15.34
C LEU A 185 22.46 -44.73 -16.45
N GLU A 186 23.25 -44.26 -17.41
CA GLU A 186 23.88 -45.10 -18.43
C GLU A 186 24.76 -46.19 -17.80
N ILE A 187 25.58 -45.84 -16.80
CA ILE A 187 26.42 -46.80 -16.07
C ILE A 187 25.56 -47.83 -15.33
N GLN A 188 24.48 -47.41 -14.67
CA GLN A 188 23.58 -48.32 -13.97
C GLN A 188 22.90 -49.29 -14.93
N VAL A 189 22.41 -48.81 -16.07
CA VAL A 189 21.80 -49.67 -17.09
C VAL A 189 22.82 -50.67 -17.66
N ALA A 190 24.02 -50.21 -17.99
CA ALA A 190 25.09 -51.08 -18.48
C ALA A 190 25.50 -52.14 -17.44
N ALA A 191 25.59 -51.76 -16.16
CA ALA A 191 25.88 -52.68 -15.06
C ALA A 191 24.78 -53.73 -14.87
N ASP A 192 23.51 -53.33 -14.97
CA ASP A 192 22.38 -54.26 -14.89
C ASP A 192 22.30 -55.19 -16.10
N GLN A 193 22.60 -54.69 -17.31
CA GLN A 193 22.68 -55.52 -18.51
C GLN A 193 23.81 -56.56 -18.39
N LEU A 194 24.98 -56.16 -17.90
CA LEU A 194 26.09 -57.07 -17.63
C LEU A 194 25.71 -58.13 -16.59
N ARG A 195 25.01 -57.75 -15.51
CA ARG A 195 24.51 -58.70 -14.50
C ARG A 195 23.55 -59.72 -15.08
N ARG A 196 22.63 -59.29 -15.97
CA ARG A 196 21.71 -60.21 -16.67
C ARG A 196 22.46 -61.18 -17.57
N GLN A 197 23.47 -60.71 -18.32
CA GLN A 197 24.31 -61.55 -19.17
C GLN A 197 25.09 -62.58 -18.34
N LEU A 198 25.66 -62.19 -17.21
CA LEU A 198 26.34 -63.11 -16.29
C LEU A 198 25.38 -64.15 -15.70
N GLY A 199 24.16 -63.74 -15.32
CA GLY A 199 23.12 -64.67 -14.86
C GLY A 199 22.67 -65.67 -15.95
N GLN A 200 22.57 -65.23 -17.21
CA GLN A 200 22.26 -66.10 -18.35
C GLN A 200 23.42 -67.03 -18.74
N GLY A 201 24.67 -66.56 -18.63
CA GLY A 201 25.87 -67.37 -18.83
C GLY A 201 26.06 -68.46 -17.77
N GLN A 202 25.53 -68.27 -16.56
CA GLN A 202 25.51 -69.31 -15.52
C GLN A 202 24.41 -70.38 -15.75
N LEU A 203 23.36 -70.08 -16.53
CA LEU A 203 22.29 -71.03 -16.90
C LEU A 203 22.67 -71.95 -18.07
N HIS A 204 23.68 -71.58 -18.86
CA HIS A 204 24.27 -72.42 -19.90
C HIS A 204 25.76 -72.65 -19.61
N PRO A 205 26.13 -73.56 -18.69
CA PRO A 205 27.50 -74.01 -18.63
C PRO A 205 27.86 -74.66 -19.97
N ALA A 206 28.92 -74.17 -20.60
CA ALA A 206 29.50 -74.80 -21.77
C ALA A 206 29.78 -76.28 -21.43
N THR A 207 29.37 -77.15 -22.35
CA THR A 207 29.67 -78.58 -22.34
C THR A 207 31.15 -78.82 -22.57
#